data_AF-A0A0X3TDR1-F1
#
_entry.id   AF-A0A0X3TDR1-F1
#
_cell.length_a   1.000
_cell.length_b   1.000
_cell.length_c   1.000
_cell.angle_alpha   90.00
_cell.angle_beta   90.00
_cell.angle_gamma   90.00
#
_symmetry.space_group_name_H-M   'P 1'
#
loop_
_entity.id
_entity.type
_entity.pdbx_description
1 polymer ?
#
loop_
_entity_poly.entity_id
_entity_poly.type
_entity_poly.pdbx_seq_one_letter_code
_entity_poly.pdbx_strand_id
1 'polypeptide(L)'
;MIDLFGPDAPEVQAANQPEAFPVLEENWPAIQLFLQCQTQWNYLSGMTIAKTGLNYQAVETVMRLCYADEDPADLFKRVQAIENEVLKAERG
;
A
#
# COMPACT_ATOMS: atom_id res chain seq x y z
N MET A 1 16.63 34.82 14.26
CA MET A 1 16.62 33.38 13.96
C MET A 1 16.34 32.70 15.30
N ILE A 2 15.11 32.25 15.52
CA ILE A 2 14.68 31.67 16.80
C ILE A 2 15.01 30.18 16.74
N ASP A 3 15.82 29.70 17.68
CA ASP A 3 16.07 28.28 17.93
C ASP A 3 14.76 27.62 18.37
N LEU A 4 14.16 26.81 17.49
CA LEU A 4 12.83 26.22 17.70
C LEU A 4 12.87 24.86 18.41
N PHE A 5 14.04 24.42 18.89
CA PHE A 5 14.21 23.11 19.52
C PHE A 5 14.92 23.27 20.88
N GLY A 6 14.14 23.65 21.89
CA GLY A 6 14.54 23.43 23.28
C GLY A 6 14.53 21.94 23.64
N PRO A 7 15.33 21.50 24.62
CA PRO A 7 15.48 20.08 25.00
C PRO A 7 14.25 19.46 25.69
N ASP A 8 13.15 20.20 25.83
CA ASP A 8 11.94 19.80 26.57
C ASP A 8 10.75 19.54 25.64
N ALA A 9 10.97 18.91 24.48
CA ALA A 9 9.85 18.36 23.72
C ALA A 9 9.17 17.28 24.58
N PRO A 10 7.85 17.38 24.84
CA PRO A 10 7.15 16.39 25.66
C PRO A 10 7.35 15.02 25.01
N GLU A 11 7.82 14.07 25.82
CA GLU A 11 7.97 12.67 25.46
C GLU A 11 6.68 12.23 24.75
N VAL A 12 6.79 12.02 23.44
CA VAL A 12 5.65 11.68 22.60
C VAL A 12 5.17 10.33 23.12
N GLN A 13 4.07 10.36 23.86
CA GLN A 13 3.45 9.19 24.46
C GLN A 13 3.41 8.10 23.40
N ALA A 14 3.96 6.93 23.73
CA ALA A 14 4.01 5.75 22.86
C ALA A 14 2.59 5.30 22.51
N ALA A 15 1.96 6.03 21.60
CA ALA A 15 0.66 5.74 21.05
C ALA A 15 0.83 4.48 20.20
N ASN A 16 0.35 3.36 20.74
CA ASN A 16 -0.02 2.14 20.04
C ASN A 16 0.87 1.86 18.82
N GLN A 17 2.11 1.42 19.05
CA GLN A 17 2.99 1.05 17.94
C GLN A 17 2.28 -0.05 17.14
N PRO A 18 2.03 0.16 15.84
CA PRO A 18 1.38 -0.85 15.02
C PRO A 18 2.20 -2.13 15.07
N GLU A 19 1.53 -3.28 15.19
CA GLU A 19 2.17 -4.58 15.14
C GLU A 19 2.94 -4.69 13.83
N ALA A 20 4.27 -4.70 13.92
CA ALA A 20 5.14 -4.79 12.77
C ALA A 20 5.35 -6.26 12.42
N PHE A 21 4.98 -6.64 11.19
CA PHE A 21 5.21 -7.99 10.69
C PHE A 21 6.40 -8.00 9.71
N PRO A 22 7.33 -8.95 9.84
CA PRO A 22 8.39 -9.08 8.86
C PRO A 22 7.81 -9.50 7.52
N VAL A 23 8.26 -8.83 6.45
CA VAL A 23 7.94 -9.19 5.07
C VAL A 23 9.08 -10.02 4.53
N LEU A 24 8.76 -11.17 3.93
CA LEU A 24 9.76 -11.98 3.23
C LEU A 24 10.31 -11.20 2.03
N GLU A 25 11.62 -11.30 1.77
CA GLU A 25 12.30 -10.50 0.74
C GLU A 25 11.63 -10.63 -0.63
N GLU A 26 11.16 -11.82 -0.99
CA GLU A 26 10.46 -12.07 -2.25
C GLU A 26 9.12 -11.34 -2.38
N ASN A 27 8.48 -10.96 -1.26
CA ASN A 27 7.20 -10.25 -1.28
C ASN A 27 7.37 -8.73 -1.23
N TRP A 28 8.57 -8.25 -0.97
CA TRP A 28 8.84 -6.82 -0.85
C TRP A 28 8.47 -6.02 -2.11
N PRO A 29 8.80 -6.47 -3.34
CA PRO A 29 8.42 -5.77 -4.56
C PRO A 29 6.90 -5.62 -4.70
N ALA A 30 6.13 -6.66 -4.34
CA ALA A 30 4.67 -6.63 -4.42
C ALA A 30 4.06 -5.63 -3.43
N ILE A 31 4.60 -5.52 -2.21
CA ILE A 31 4.15 -4.53 -1.23
C ILE A 31 4.50 -3.12 -1.70
N GLN A 32 5.72 -2.89 -2.16
CA GLN A 32 6.13 -1.56 -2.66
C GLN A 32 5.26 -1.12 -3.84
N LEU A 33 5.03 -2.01 -4.81
CA LEU A 33 4.14 -1.75 -5.93
C LEU A 33 2.70 -1.46 -5.48
N PHE A 34 2.15 -2.25 -4.55
CA PHE A 34 0.82 -1.98 -4.00
C PHE A 34 0.75 -0.60 -3.33
N LEU A 35 1.74 -0.25 -2.51
CA LEU A 35 1.81 1.06 -1.84
C LEU A 35 1.93 2.22 -2.84
N GLN A 36 2.70 2.06 -3.91
CA GLN A 36 2.78 3.05 -4.99
C GLN A 36 1.43 3.26 -5.70
N CYS A 37 0.59 2.23 -5.76
CA CYS A 37 -0.74 2.28 -6.35
C CYS A 37 -1.88 2.40 -5.32
N GLN A 38 -1.61 2.63 -4.03
CA GLN A 38 -2.61 2.51 -2.96
C GLN A 38 -3.78 3.49 -3.05
N THR A 39 -3.64 4.56 -3.84
CA THR A 39 -4.67 5.58 -4.08
C THR A 39 -5.43 5.34 -5.39
N GLN A 40 -4.98 4.39 -6.22
CA GLN A 40 -5.48 4.16 -7.56
C GLN A 40 -6.57 3.08 -7.56
N TRP A 41 -7.66 3.33 -6.85
CA TRP A 41 -8.82 2.42 -6.79
C TRP A 41 -9.87 2.77 -7.84
N ASN A 42 -10.45 1.74 -8.43
CA ASN A 42 -11.74 1.82 -9.07
C ASN A 42 -12.83 1.80 -8.01
N TYR A 43 -13.84 2.64 -8.21
CA TYR A 43 -14.98 2.76 -7.31
C TYR A 43 -16.27 2.44 -8.07
N LEU A 44 -17.14 1.68 -7.44
CA LEU A 44 -18.53 1.63 -7.83
C LEU A 44 -19.29 2.70 -7.04
N SER A 45 -19.97 3.60 -7.76
CA SER A 45 -20.84 4.60 -7.17
C SER A 45 -22.29 4.17 -7.34
N GLY A 46 -23.04 4.14 -6.24
CA GLY A 46 -24.45 3.74 -6.17
C GLY A 46 -25.05 4.18 -4.84
N MET A 47 -25.76 3.29 -4.14
CA MET A 47 -26.25 3.56 -2.77
C MET A 47 -25.12 3.72 -1.75
N THR A 48 -23.96 3.12 -2.01
CA THR A 48 -22.73 3.25 -1.22
C THR A 48 -21.54 3.39 -2.17
N ILE A 49 -20.52 4.17 -1.77
CA ILE A 49 -19.24 4.24 -2.48
C ILE A 49 -18.38 3.09 -1.96
N ALA A 50 -18.00 2.16 -2.85
CA ALA A 50 -17.18 1.01 -2.48
C ALA A 50 -16.04 0.80 -3.48
N LYS A 51 -14.87 0.38 -2.98
CA LYS A 51 -13.75 -0.06 -3.80
C LYS A 51 -14.10 -1.38 -4.48
N THR A 52 -13.80 -1.49 -5.77
CA THR A 52 -14.01 -2.73 -6.53
C THR A 52 -12.71 -3.42 -6.92
N GLY A 53 -11.62 -2.67 -7.01
CA GLY A 53 -10.28 -3.16 -7.33
C GLY A 53 -9.35 -2.01 -7.69
N LEU A 54 -8.05 -2.26 -7.78
CA LEU A 54 -7.06 -1.32 -8.26
C LEU A 54 -7.25 -1.07 -9.75
N ASN A 55 -6.82 0.12 -10.19
CA ASN A 55 -6.66 0.40 -11.61
C ASN A 55 -5.46 -0.37 -12.16
N TYR A 56 -5.72 -1.50 -12.82
CA TYR A 56 -4.67 -2.34 -13.38
C TYR A 56 -3.81 -1.67 -14.45
N GLN A 57 -4.30 -0.65 -15.15
CA GLN A 57 -3.44 0.11 -16.07
C GLN A 57 -2.40 0.94 -15.31
N ALA A 58 -2.76 1.48 -14.15
CA ALA A 58 -1.80 2.16 -13.27
C ALA A 58 -0.78 1.16 -12.70
N VAL A 59 -1.24 -0.01 -12.25
CA VAL A 59 -0.38 -1.09 -11.76
C VAL A 59 0.59 -1.54 -12.84
N GLU A 60 0.11 -1.85 -14.05
CA GLU A 60 0.94 -2.23 -15.19
C GLU A 60 1.99 -1.14 -15.53
N THR A 61 1.59 0.13 -15.49
CA THR A 61 2.48 1.25 -15.75
C THR A 61 3.63 1.30 -14.74
N VAL A 62 3.34 1.18 -13.45
CA VAL A 62 4.37 1.19 -12.40
C VAL A 62 5.24 -0.06 -12.49
N MET A 63 4.65 -1.24 -12.72
CA MET A 63 5.38 -2.49 -12.94
C MET A 63 6.42 -2.33 -14.05
N ARG A 64 5.99 -1.86 -15.23
CA ARG A 64 6.87 -1.70 -16.39
C ARG A 64 7.99 -0.67 -16.15
N LEU A 65 7.74 0.38 -15.36
CA LEU A 65 8.70 1.47 -15.15
C LEU A 65 9.68 1.20 -14.00
N CYS A 66 9.25 0.49 -12.96
CA CYS A 66 10.01 0.37 -11.71
C CYS A 66 10.43 -1.07 -11.37
N TYR A 67 9.85 -2.08 -12.03
CA TYR A 67 10.04 -3.51 -11.70
C TYR A 67 10.30 -4.34 -12.96
N ALA A 68 11.10 -3.82 -13.89
CA ALA A 68 11.39 -4.48 -15.17
C ALA A 68 12.17 -5.80 -15.03
N ASP A 69 12.85 -5.99 -13.90
CA ASP A 69 13.65 -7.19 -13.60
C ASP A 69 12.83 -8.31 -12.92
N GLU A 70 11.58 -8.05 -12.56
CA GLU A 70 10.67 -9.01 -11.94
C GLU A 70 9.90 -9.82 -13.00
N ASP A 71 9.39 -11.01 -12.64
CA ASP A 71 8.39 -11.70 -13.47
C ASP A 71 7.05 -10.94 -13.37
N PRO A 72 6.56 -10.34 -14.46
CA PRO A 72 5.35 -9.52 -14.42
C PRO A 72 4.11 -10.35 -14.06
N ALA A 73 4.04 -11.62 -14.44
CA ALA A 73 2.89 -12.45 -14.12
C ALA A 73 2.85 -12.86 -12.65
N ASP A 74 4.01 -13.14 -12.06
CA ASP A 74 4.13 -13.47 -10.64
C ASP A 74 3.91 -12.23 -9.74
N LEU A 75 4.58 -11.12 -10.06
CA LEU A 75 4.44 -9.87 -9.32
C LEU A 75 2.99 -9.37 -9.30
N PHE A 76 2.30 -9.43 -10.45
CA PHE A 76 0.90 -9.04 -10.54
C PHE A 76 0.01 -9.91 -9.64
N LYS A 77 0.21 -11.23 -9.62
CA LYS A 77 -0.56 -12.15 -8.74
C LYS A 77 -0.35 -11.83 -7.26
N ARG A 78 0.86 -11.48 -6.85
CA ARG A 78 1.15 -11.09 -5.47
C ARG A 78 0.44 -9.79 -5.09
N VAL A 79 0.39 -8.80 -5.99
CA VAL A 79 -0.40 -7.57 -5.79
C VAL A 79 -1.90 -7.89 -5.66
N GLN A 80 -2.42 -8.78 -6.51
CA GLN A 80 -3.82 -9.21 -6.41
C GLN A 80 -4.13 -9.90 -5.08
N ALA A 81 -3.17 -10.64 -4.50
CA ALA A 81 -3.34 -11.21 -3.17
C ALA A 81 -3.54 -10.12 -2.10
N ILE A 82 -2.72 -9.06 -2.14
CA ILE A 82 -2.85 -7.91 -1.22
C ILE A 82 -4.20 -7.18 -1.44
N GLU A 83 -4.54 -6.89 -2.69
CA GLU A 83 -5.81 -6.27 -3.07
C GLU A 83 -7.02 -7.04 -2.53
N ASN A 84 -7.02 -8.36 -2.68
CA ASN A 84 -8.10 -9.22 -2.20
C ASN A 84 -8.28 -9.13 -0.68
N GLU A 85 -7.19 -9.11 0.09
CA GLU A 85 -7.27 -8.97 1.54
C GLU A 85 -7.79 -7.59 1.97
N VAL A 86 -7.40 -6.52 1.27
CA VAL A 86 -7.95 -5.17 1.51
C VAL A 86 -9.46 -5.14 1.23
N LEU A 87 -9.88 -5.69 0.09
CA LEU A 87 -11.30 -5.75 -0.27
C LEU A 87 -12.11 -6.63 0.68
N LYS A 88 -11.53 -7.70 1.24
CA LYS A 88 -12.18 -8.51 2.28
C LYS A 88 -12.33 -7.73 3.58
N ALA A 89 -11.28 -7.04 4.02
CA ALA A 89 -11.27 -6.26 5.26
C ALA A 89 -12.27 -5.09 5.22
N GLU A 90 -12.52 -4.49 4.07
CA GLU A 90 -13.52 -3.41 3.91
C GLU A 90 -14.97 -3.92 3.80
N ARG A 91 -15.18 -5.21 3.55
CA ARG A 91 -16.51 -5.84 3.42
C ARG A 91 -16.98 -6.54 4.70
N GLY A 92 -16.08 -6.75 5.67
CA GLY A 92 -16.36 -7.30 7.00
C GLY A 92 -16.69 -6.21 8.02
#